data_AF-A0A6A5X7L1-F1
#
_entry.id   AF-A0A6A5X7L1-F1
#
_cell.length_a   1.000
_cell.length_b   1.000
_cell.length_c   1.000
_cell.angle_alpha   90.00
_cell.angle_beta   90.00
_cell.angle_gamma   90.00
#
_symmetry.space_group_name_H-M   'P 1'
#
loop_
_entity.id
_entity.type
_entity.pdbx_description
1 polymer ?
#
loop_
_entity_poly.entity_id
_entity_poly.type
_entity_poly.pdbx_seq_one_letter_code
_entity_poly.pdbx_strand_id
1 'polypeptide(L)'
;MIEMANVYRQYVPTGILPCAISATYMGAFHLLRCGHIVAVCDDNHQCARNCLHVVLTLGAGHEAFHKHIKQDELVCPSCFKISFSTLKANFHDTPLVKALRPTVSLTRSLLKRLVPALSDKDFLPNQYGGLLSAQYTNPNQDFLDYRQIHHLSCGHEVWALPMRPCAANCRKTNPMCKSHGFPQNATQADAIICSECMLKAEMIEDRNVGPLLTFDPLEGK
;
A
#
# COMPACT_ATOMS: atom_id res chain seq x y z
N MET A 1 1.26 31.97 31.38
CA MET A 1 2.14 31.39 30.35
C MET A 1 1.72 29.95 30.17
N ILE A 2 1.10 29.61 29.03
CA ILE A 2 0.69 28.24 28.72
C ILE A 2 1.87 27.61 28.00
N GLU A 3 2.56 26.71 28.70
CA GLU A 3 3.58 25.84 28.12
C GLU A 3 2.90 24.98 27.05
N MET A 4 3.07 25.34 25.78
CA MET A 4 2.76 24.47 24.67
C MET A 4 3.79 23.35 24.69
N ALA A 5 3.50 22.31 25.46
CA ALA A 5 4.18 21.03 25.36
C ALA A 5 4.06 20.57 23.90
N ASN A 6 5.13 20.78 23.13
CA ASN A 6 5.34 20.10 21.87
C ASN A 6 5.47 18.61 22.19
N VAL A 7 4.32 17.94 22.30
CA VAL A 7 4.23 16.49 22.30
C VAL A 7 4.67 16.07 20.91
N TYR A 8 5.98 15.83 20.75
CA TYR A 8 6.51 15.04 19.66
C TYR A 8 5.84 13.68 19.73
N ARG A 9 4.75 13.51 18.97
CA ARG A 9 4.17 12.19 18.75
C ARG A 9 5.22 11.41 17.98
N GLN A 10 5.73 10.36 18.60
CA GLN A 10 6.52 9.33 17.96
C GLN A 10 5.83 8.97 16.64
N TYR A 11 6.54 9.17 15.52
CA TYR A 11 6.07 8.80 14.19
C TYR A 11 5.94 7.29 14.16
N VAL A 12 4.77 6.78 14.52
CA VAL A 12 4.35 5.44 14.14
C VAL A 12 3.97 5.56 12.67
N PRO A 13 4.60 4.83 11.74
CA PRO A 13 4.15 4.80 10.36
C PRO A 13 2.70 4.31 10.38
N THR A 14 1.75 5.22 10.23
CA THR A 14 0.31 4.90 10.14
C THR A 14 -0.02 4.31 8.77
N GLY A 15 0.99 4.11 7.91
CA GLY A 15 0.87 3.58 6.57
C GLY A 15 2.18 2.94 6.10
N ILE A 16 2.08 2.25 4.97
CA ILE A 16 3.21 1.66 4.25
C ILE A 16 3.79 2.72 3.34
N LEU A 17 5.11 2.88 3.28
CA LEU A 17 5.77 3.72 2.26
C LEU A 17 5.92 2.91 0.96
N PRO A 18 5.05 3.08 -0.05
CA PRO A 18 5.15 2.33 -1.28
C PRO A 18 6.31 2.84 -2.14
N CYS A 19 7.00 1.93 -2.82
CA CYS A 19 8.10 2.25 -3.71
C CYS A 19 9.18 3.09 -2.96
N ALA A 20 9.39 2.82 -1.65
CA ALA A 20 10.39 3.49 -0.83
C ALA A 20 11.79 3.11 -1.33
N ILE A 21 12.38 3.97 -2.16
CA ILE A 21 13.73 3.79 -2.67
C ILE A 21 14.64 4.71 -1.85
N SER A 22 15.49 4.14 -1.00
CA SER A 22 16.66 4.83 -0.48
C SER A 22 17.92 4.27 -1.14
N ALA A 23 19.05 4.98 -1.02
CA ALA A 23 20.34 4.48 -1.47
C ALA A 23 20.74 3.15 -0.78
N THR A 24 20.11 2.81 0.35
CA THR A 24 20.42 1.65 1.19
C THR A 24 19.31 0.59 1.26
N TYR A 25 18.09 0.91 0.83
CA TYR A 25 16.93 0.02 0.97
C TYR A 25 15.96 0.20 -0.20
N MET A 26 15.58 -0.92 -0.82
CA MET A 26 14.44 -0.96 -1.71
C MET A 26 13.24 -1.50 -0.94
N GLY A 27 12.20 -0.69 -0.80
CA GLY A 27 10.95 -1.10 -0.17
C GLY A 27 10.33 -2.27 -0.92
N ALA A 28 10.02 -3.34 -0.18
CA ALA A 28 9.38 -4.53 -0.76
C ALA A 28 7.98 -4.27 -1.32
N PHE A 29 7.35 -3.15 -0.92
CA PHE A 29 5.99 -2.80 -1.28
C PHE A 29 5.93 -1.79 -2.41
N HIS A 30 4.99 -2.02 -3.33
CA HIS A 30 4.66 -1.13 -4.42
C HIS A 30 3.18 -0.80 -4.40
N LEU A 31 2.85 0.47 -4.58
CA LEU A 31 1.49 0.93 -4.82
C LEU A 31 1.28 0.96 -6.33
N LEU A 32 0.35 0.17 -6.83
CA LEU A 32 0.06 0.11 -8.26
C LEU A 32 -0.89 1.22 -8.69
N ARG A 33 -0.92 1.52 -9.99
CA ARG A 33 -1.86 2.49 -10.59
C ARG A 33 -3.33 2.18 -10.28
N CYS A 34 -3.69 0.91 -10.10
CA CYS A 34 -5.02 0.49 -9.68
C CYS A 34 -5.32 0.76 -8.19
N GLY A 35 -4.37 1.33 -7.43
CA GLY A 35 -4.52 1.68 -6.03
C GLY A 35 -4.31 0.55 -5.02
N HIS A 36 -3.95 -0.65 -5.49
CA HIS A 36 -3.60 -1.78 -4.62
C HIS A 36 -2.12 -1.76 -4.23
N ILE A 37 -1.84 -2.16 -3.00
CA ILE A 37 -0.48 -2.36 -2.48
C ILE A 37 -0.11 -3.82 -2.67
N VAL A 38 1.02 -4.07 -3.32
CA VAL A 38 1.57 -5.41 -3.56
C VAL A 38 3.01 -5.48 -3.05
N ALA A 39 3.45 -6.67 -2.67
CA ALA A 39 4.84 -6.96 -2.36
C ALA A 39 5.49 -7.75 -3.50
N VAL A 40 6.71 -7.38 -3.86
CA VAL A 40 7.51 -8.14 -4.84
C VAL A 40 8.23 -9.27 -4.12
N CYS A 41 8.12 -10.49 -4.64
CA CYS A 41 8.71 -11.70 -4.05
C CYS A 41 10.01 -12.15 -4.72
N ASP A 42 10.54 -11.37 -5.65
CA ASP A 42 11.85 -11.59 -6.25
C ASP A 42 12.91 -10.71 -5.58
N ASP A 43 14.19 -11.01 -5.81
CA ASP A 43 15.34 -10.20 -5.37
C ASP A 43 15.33 -8.77 -5.98
N ASN A 44 14.48 -8.52 -6.98
CA ASN A 44 14.44 -7.30 -7.76
C ASN A 44 13.24 -6.41 -7.35
N HIS A 45 13.40 -5.71 -6.25
CA HIS A 45 12.43 -4.73 -5.74
C HIS A 45 12.36 -3.41 -6.53
N GLN A 46 12.84 -3.37 -7.79
CA GLN A 46 12.73 -2.18 -8.63
C GLN A 46 11.27 -1.90 -9.01
N CYS A 47 10.94 -0.63 -9.23
CA CYS A 47 9.61 -0.27 -9.68
C CYS A 47 9.34 -0.75 -11.11
N ALA A 48 8.10 -1.18 -11.39
CA ALA A 48 7.63 -1.47 -12.74
C ALA A 48 6.87 -0.28 -13.34
N ARG A 49 6.54 -0.37 -14.63
CA ARG A 49 5.79 0.67 -15.37
C ARG A 49 4.44 1.03 -14.74
N ASN A 50 3.83 0.08 -14.05
CA ASN A 50 2.53 0.26 -13.40
C ASN A 50 2.61 0.58 -11.88
N CYS A 51 3.80 0.76 -11.26
CA CYS A 51 3.86 1.41 -9.93
C CYS A 51 3.38 2.86 -10.09
N LEU A 52 2.52 3.31 -9.18
CA LEU A 52 1.95 4.66 -9.16
C LEU A 52 3.05 5.72 -9.08
N HIS A 53 4.12 5.47 -8.33
CA HIS A 53 5.31 6.34 -8.30
C HIS A 53 5.86 6.58 -9.71
N VAL A 54 6.04 5.52 -10.49
CA VAL A 54 6.56 5.61 -11.87
C VAL A 54 5.60 6.39 -12.77
N VAL A 55 4.30 6.08 -12.68
CA VAL A 55 3.27 6.78 -13.48
C VAL A 55 3.27 8.29 -13.19
N LEU A 56 3.35 8.69 -11.92
CA LEU A 56 3.35 10.10 -11.52
C LEU A 56 4.65 10.80 -11.93
N THR A 57 5.80 10.15 -11.77
CA THR A 57 7.12 10.72 -12.08
C THR A 57 7.34 10.87 -13.58
N LEU A 58 6.96 9.87 -14.39
CA LEU A 58 7.04 9.95 -15.85
C LEU A 58 6.10 11.03 -16.41
N GLY A 59 4.90 11.17 -15.83
CA GLY A 59 3.96 12.23 -16.21
C GLY A 59 4.47 13.63 -15.93
N ALA A 60 5.41 13.78 -14.99
CA ALA A 60 6.06 15.05 -14.65
C ALA A 60 7.36 15.31 -15.44
N GLY A 61 7.76 14.42 -16.35
CA GLY A 61 8.93 14.62 -17.22
C GLY A 61 10.29 14.44 -16.54
N HIS A 62 10.36 13.75 -15.40
CA HIS A 62 11.62 13.53 -14.69
C HIS A 62 12.42 12.36 -15.28
N GLU A 63 13.37 12.66 -16.17
CA GLU A 63 14.21 11.65 -16.85
C GLU A 63 15.18 10.90 -15.90
N ALA A 64 15.51 11.47 -14.74
CA ALA A 64 16.46 10.88 -13.79
C ALA A 64 16.02 9.49 -13.25
N PHE A 65 14.75 9.11 -13.39
CA PHE A 65 14.19 7.88 -12.83
C PHE A 65 14.26 6.67 -13.75
N HIS A 66 14.69 6.82 -15.01
CA HIS A 66 14.75 5.71 -15.96
C HIS A 66 15.63 4.53 -15.49
N LYS A 67 16.63 4.77 -14.63
CA LYS A 67 17.49 3.71 -14.08
C LYS A 67 16.81 2.79 -13.05
N HIS A 68 15.71 3.25 -12.44
CA HIS A 68 14.99 2.52 -11.39
C HIS A 68 13.69 1.86 -11.88
N ILE A 69 13.41 1.98 -13.18
CA ILE A 69 12.19 1.50 -13.82
C ILE A 69 12.52 0.30 -14.69
N LYS A 70 11.95 -0.85 -14.36
CA LYS A 70 11.90 -1.99 -15.28
C LYS A 70 10.81 -1.76 -16.33
N GLN A 71 11.04 -2.30 -17.52
CA GLN A 71 10.09 -2.29 -18.63
C GLN A 71 8.96 -3.32 -18.48
N ASP A 72 8.91 -4.03 -17.33
CA ASP A 72 7.85 -4.98 -17.00
C ASP A 72 6.66 -4.31 -16.29
N GLU A 73 5.68 -5.11 -15.89
CA GLU A 73 4.57 -4.74 -15.03
C GLU A 73 4.48 -5.65 -13.82
N LEU A 74 4.08 -5.10 -12.68
CA LEU A 74 3.76 -5.88 -11.49
C LEU A 74 2.34 -6.42 -11.61
N VAL A 75 2.16 -7.72 -11.43
CA VAL A 75 0.82 -8.31 -11.38
C VAL A 75 0.08 -7.74 -10.15
N CYS A 76 -1.23 -7.55 -10.26
CA CYS A 76 -2.08 -7.20 -9.13
C CYS A 76 -2.99 -8.39 -8.78
N PRO A 77 -2.65 -9.23 -7.80
CA PRO A 77 -3.40 -10.45 -7.50
C PRO A 77 -4.88 -10.15 -7.20
N SER A 78 -5.14 -9.03 -6.50
CA SER A 78 -6.49 -8.56 -6.20
C SER A 78 -7.33 -8.20 -7.44
N CYS A 79 -6.74 -7.57 -8.47
CA CYS A 79 -7.46 -7.25 -9.70
C CYS A 79 -7.66 -8.48 -10.59
N PHE A 80 -6.65 -9.34 -10.67
CA PHE A 80 -6.69 -10.56 -11.49
C PHE A 80 -7.43 -11.73 -10.81
N LYS A 81 -7.77 -11.59 -9.52
CA LYS A 81 -8.42 -12.63 -8.70
C LYS A 81 -7.66 -13.96 -8.72
N ILE A 82 -6.34 -13.87 -8.66
CA ILE A 82 -5.41 -14.99 -8.75
C ILE A 82 -4.52 -14.98 -7.52
N SER A 83 -4.28 -16.13 -6.88
CA SER A 83 -3.38 -16.21 -5.73
C SER A 83 -1.92 -16.19 -6.15
N PHE A 84 -1.04 -15.91 -5.20
CA PHE A 84 0.39 -16.03 -5.44
C PHE A 84 0.81 -17.45 -5.83
N SER A 85 0.25 -18.48 -5.20
CA SER A 85 0.55 -19.88 -5.54
C SER A 85 0.19 -20.21 -6.98
N THR A 86 -0.97 -19.77 -7.45
CA THR A 86 -1.39 -19.96 -8.85
C THR A 86 -0.52 -19.14 -9.80
N LEU A 87 -0.16 -17.91 -9.45
CA LEU A 87 0.80 -17.12 -10.22
C LEU A 87 2.12 -17.89 -10.34
N LYS A 88 2.72 -18.30 -9.24
CA LYS A 88 4.00 -19.01 -9.23
C LYS A 88 3.97 -20.29 -10.07
N ALA A 89 2.91 -21.10 -9.93
CA ALA A 89 2.78 -22.35 -10.67
C ALA A 89 2.67 -22.15 -12.19
N ASN A 90 2.03 -21.07 -12.64
CA ASN A 90 1.76 -20.81 -14.07
C ASN A 90 2.76 -19.84 -14.72
N PHE A 91 3.69 -19.26 -13.94
CA PHE A 91 4.62 -18.24 -14.43
C PHE A 91 5.93 -18.82 -15.00
N HIS A 92 6.03 -20.13 -15.15
CA HIS A 92 7.14 -20.76 -15.84
C HIS A 92 6.80 -20.88 -17.34
N ASP A 93 7.59 -20.20 -18.19
CA ASP A 93 7.75 -20.47 -19.63
C ASP A 93 6.85 -19.82 -20.69
N THR A 94 6.09 -18.75 -20.42
CA THR A 94 5.48 -17.96 -21.50
C THR A 94 6.19 -16.61 -21.76
N PRO A 95 6.37 -16.16 -23.01
CA PRO A 95 6.90 -14.84 -23.32
C PRO A 95 6.09 -13.69 -22.69
N LEU A 96 4.78 -13.88 -22.55
CA LEU A 96 3.88 -12.91 -21.91
C LEU A 96 4.18 -12.76 -20.41
N VAL A 97 4.61 -13.85 -19.76
CA VAL A 97 5.04 -13.84 -18.37
C VAL A 97 6.38 -13.13 -18.18
N LYS A 98 7.28 -13.11 -19.16
CA LYS A 98 8.53 -12.32 -19.04
C LYS A 98 8.29 -10.81 -18.91
N ALA A 99 7.11 -10.33 -19.31
CA ALA A 99 6.69 -8.94 -19.15
C ALA A 99 5.97 -8.67 -17.81
N LEU A 100 5.68 -9.71 -17.01
CA LEU A 100 4.90 -9.63 -15.78
C LEU A 100 5.71 -10.18 -14.60
N ARG A 101 5.89 -9.37 -13.56
CA ARG A 101 6.49 -9.81 -12.31
C ARG A 101 5.43 -10.31 -11.33
N PRO A 102 5.59 -11.53 -10.78
CA PRO A 102 4.68 -12.05 -9.78
C PRO A 102 4.79 -11.22 -8.49
N THR A 103 3.66 -10.99 -7.84
CA THR A 103 3.59 -10.24 -6.59
C THR A 103 2.62 -10.90 -5.64
N VAL A 104 2.71 -10.53 -4.36
CA VAL A 104 1.76 -10.91 -3.32
C VAL A 104 0.94 -9.70 -2.92
N SER A 105 -0.38 -9.86 -2.78
CA SER A 105 -1.21 -8.78 -2.25
C SER A 105 -0.94 -8.58 -0.76
N LEU A 106 -1.07 -7.35 -0.28
CA LEU A 106 -0.98 -7.06 1.14
C LEU A 106 -2.13 -7.74 1.92
N THR A 107 -1.80 -8.65 2.82
CA THR A 107 -2.74 -9.33 3.75
C THR A 107 -2.47 -8.94 5.20
N ARG A 108 -3.38 -9.23 6.15
CA ARG A 108 -3.09 -9.00 7.58
C ARG A 108 -1.92 -9.84 8.07
N SER A 109 -1.80 -11.08 7.60
CA SER A 109 -0.69 -11.96 7.98
C SER A 109 0.65 -11.40 7.54
N LEU A 110 0.72 -10.87 6.30
CA LEU A 110 1.92 -10.21 5.80
C LEU A 110 2.22 -8.92 6.57
N LEU A 111 1.20 -8.10 6.82
CA LEU A 111 1.34 -6.87 7.61
C LEU A 111 1.84 -7.16 9.04
N LYS A 112 1.27 -8.16 9.71
CA LYS A 112 1.69 -8.58 11.07
C LYS A 112 3.14 -9.05 11.15
N ARG A 113 3.64 -9.68 10.09
CA ARG A 113 5.05 -10.11 10.02
C ARG A 113 5.99 -8.93 9.81
N LEU A 114 5.55 -7.91 9.07
CA LEU A 114 6.40 -6.80 8.66
C LEU A 114 6.38 -5.63 9.64
N VAL A 115 5.27 -5.39 10.35
CA VAL A 115 5.18 -4.28 11.31
C VAL A 115 6.22 -4.35 12.44
N PRO A 116 6.53 -5.52 13.04
CA PRO A 116 7.63 -5.62 14.01
C PRO A 116 8.99 -5.26 13.42
N ALA A 117 9.22 -5.50 12.12
CA ALA A 117 10.44 -5.10 11.42
C ALA A 117 10.47 -3.60 11.05
N LEU A 118 9.31 -2.93 11.05
CA LEU A 118 9.15 -1.52 10.71
C LEU A 118 9.02 -0.61 11.95
N SER A 119 8.81 -1.18 13.14
CA SER A 119 8.63 -0.46 14.39
C SER A 119 9.71 -0.85 15.37
N ASP A 120 10.69 0.04 15.60
CA ASP A 120 11.85 -0.22 16.45
C ASP A 120 11.48 -0.60 17.91
N LYS A 121 10.28 -0.27 18.41
CA LYS A 121 9.77 -0.68 19.74
C LYS A 121 8.24 -0.78 19.78
N ASP A 122 7.73 -1.76 20.54
CA ASP A 122 6.41 -1.82 21.18
C ASP A 122 5.14 -1.60 20.33
N PHE A 123 5.04 -2.22 19.14
CA PHE A 123 3.75 -2.26 18.43
C PHE A 123 2.81 -3.26 19.10
N LEU A 124 1.76 -2.78 19.77
CA LEU A 124 0.82 -3.65 20.46
C LEU A 124 -0.13 -4.35 19.46
N PRO A 125 -0.50 -5.63 19.65
CA PRO A 125 -1.40 -6.37 18.75
C PRO A 125 -2.79 -5.74 18.52
N ASN A 126 -3.24 -4.83 19.38
CA ASN A 126 -4.48 -4.08 19.22
C ASN A 126 -4.33 -2.85 18.30
N GLN A 127 -3.10 -2.40 17.99
CA GLN A 127 -2.85 -1.25 17.12
C GLN A 127 -2.97 -1.58 15.62
N TYR A 128 -2.99 -2.86 15.24
CA TYR A 128 -3.22 -3.27 13.84
C TYR A 128 -4.58 -2.82 13.31
N GLY A 129 -5.60 -2.76 14.17
CA GLY A 129 -6.91 -2.26 13.78
C GLY A 129 -6.88 -0.79 13.34
N GLY A 130 -5.96 0.00 13.91
CA GLY A 130 -5.76 1.41 13.55
C GLY A 130 -5.01 1.62 12.24
N LEU A 131 -4.35 0.59 11.68
CA LEU A 131 -3.70 0.70 10.37
C LEU A 131 -4.69 0.54 9.21
N LEU A 132 -5.81 -0.16 9.45
CA LEU A 132 -6.81 -0.45 8.43
C LEU A 132 -7.88 0.63 8.43
N SER A 133 -8.04 1.28 7.28
CA SER A 133 -9.13 2.24 7.09
C SER A 133 -10.36 1.51 6.58
N ALA A 134 -11.43 1.58 7.37
CA ALA A 134 -12.71 0.98 7.06
C ALA A 134 -13.38 1.69 5.89
N GLN A 135 -14.19 0.96 5.11
CA GLN A 135 -15.05 1.59 4.11
C GLN A 135 -15.97 2.59 4.79
N TYR A 136 -16.04 3.79 4.24
CA TYR A 136 -16.91 4.83 4.74
C TYR A 136 -18.33 4.62 4.22
N THR A 137 -19.30 4.69 5.11
CA THR A 137 -20.73 4.81 4.78
C THR A 137 -21.35 5.87 5.69
N ASN A 138 -22.18 6.75 5.13
CA ASN A 138 -22.94 7.74 5.89
C ASN A 138 -24.41 7.73 5.48
N PRO A 139 -25.14 6.65 5.81
CA PRO A 139 -26.54 6.50 5.42
C PRO A 139 -27.44 7.58 6.02
N ASN A 140 -27.07 8.14 7.18
CA ASN A 140 -27.89 9.10 7.92
C ASN A 140 -27.55 10.56 7.62
N GLN A 141 -26.53 10.83 6.80
CA GLN A 141 -26.02 12.18 6.55
C GLN A 141 -25.62 12.94 7.83
N ASP A 142 -25.10 12.21 8.81
CA ASP A 142 -24.67 12.80 10.08
C ASP A 142 -23.54 13.83 9.85
N PHE A 143 -23.47 14.84 10.72
CA PHE A 143 -22.39 15.82 10.70
C PHE A 143 -21.07 15.13 11.07
N LEU A 144 -20.26 14.84 10.06
CA LEU A 144 -19.01 14.11 10.20
C LEU A 144 -17.83 14.99 9.82
N ASP A 145 -16.70 14.74 10.49
CA ASP A 145 -15.43 15.37 10.13
C ASP A 145 -14.91 14.78 8.81
N TYR A 146 -15.29 15.43 7.72
CA TYR A 146 -14.91 15.05 6.36
C TYR A 146 -13.38 14.99 6.14
N ARG A 147 -12.58 15.53 7.05
CA ARG A 147 -11.10 15.45 6.99
C ARG A 147 -10.58 14.02 7.25
N GLN A 148 -11.42 13.11 7.73
CA GLN A 148 -11.07 11.70 7.93
C GLN A 148 -11.49 10.82 6.74
N ILE A 149 -12.22 11.38 5.78
CA ILE A 149 -12.74 10.64 4.63
C ILE A 149 -11.75 10.79 3.47
N HIS A 150 -11.30 9.66 2.95
CA HIS A 150 -10.36 9.61 1.83
C HIS A 150 -10.94 8.77 0.70
N HIS A 151 -10.85 9.30 -0.53
CA HIS A 151 -11.11 8.51 -1.72
C HIS A 151 -9.80 7.95 -2.26
N LEU A 152 -9.67 6.63 -2.25
CA LEU A 152 -8.46 5.94 -2.65
C LEU A 152 -8.48 5.64 -4.16
N SER A 153 -7.30 5.42 -4.72
CA SER A 153 -7.10 5.07 -6.13
C SER A 153 -7.68 3.70 -6.49
N CYS A 154 -7.92 2.84 -5.51
CA CYS A 154 -8.64 1.58 -5.68
C CYS A 154 -10.15 1.73 -5.83
N GLY A 155 -10.67 2.97 -5.75
CA GLY A 155 -12.08 3.29 -5.92
C GLY A 155 -12.87 3.31 -4.61
N HIS A 156 -12.32 2.79 -3.52
CA HIS A 156 -12.99 2.81 -2.22
C HIS A 156 -12.87 4.18 -1.54
N GLU A 157 -13.97 4.60 -0.92
CA GLU A 157 -14.02 5.70 0.04
C GLU A 157 -13.83 5.12 1.45
N VAL A 158 -12.89 5.64 2.21
CA VAL A 158 -12.49 5.09 3.50
C VAL A 158 -12.45 6.14 4.59
N TRP A 159 -12.70 5.70 5.82
CA TRP A 159 -12.51 6.48 7.03
C TRP A 159 -11.15 6.14 7.65
N ALA A 160 -10.23 7.11 7.69
CA ALA A 160 -8.89 6.93 8.22
C ALA A 160 -8.77 7.45 9.65
N LEU A 161 -8.30 6.59 10.55
CA LEU A 161 -8.01 6.93 11.95
C LEU A 161 -6.53 6.64 12.25
N PRO A 162 -5.81 7.55 12.93
CA PRO A 162 -6.23 8.90 13.30
C PRO A 162 -6.43 9.81 12.07
N MET A 163 -7.06 10.98 12.27
CA MET A 163 -7.16 12.03 11.25
C MET A 163 -5.77 12.35 10.69
N ARG A 164 -5.64 12.36 9.36
CA ARG A 164 -4.35 12.52 8.68
C ARG A 164 -4.48 13.20 7.30
N PRO A 165 -3.40 13.81 6.78
CA PRO A 165 -3.40 14.36 5.42
C PRO A 165 -3.60 13.27 4.35
N CYS A 166 -3.83 13.69 3.10
CA CYS A 166 -3.95 12.75 1.98
C CYS A 166 -2.68 11.91 1.82
N ALA A 167 -2.85 10.61 1.63
CA ALA A 167 -1.78 9.65 1.39
C ALA A 167 -1.44 9.51 -0.10
N ALA A 168 -0.36 8.80 -0.42
CA ALA A 168 0.11 8.55 -1.78
C ALA A 168 -0.92 7.83 -2.66
N ASN A 169 -1.81 7.03 -2.07
CA ASN A 169 -2.88 6.34 -2.79
C ASN A 169 -4.22 7.10 -2.82
N CYS A 170 -4.32 8.32 -2.27
CA CYS A 170 -5.51 9.14 -2.42
C CYS A 170 -5.66 9.64 -3.87
N ARG A 171 -6.90 9.68 -4.36
CA ARG A 171 -7.22 10.19 -5.69
C ARG A 171 -7.12 11.72 -5.70
N LYS A 172 -6.02 12.25 -6.27
CA LYS A 172 -5.75 13.69 -6.36
C LYS A 172 -6.84 14.50 -7.07
N THR A 173 -7.57 13.87 -8.00
CA THR A 173 -8.60 14.56 -8.80
C THR A 173 -9.94 14.66 -8.10
N ASN A 174 -10.11 14.12 -6.88
CA ASN A 174 -11.39 14.20 -6.20
C ASN A 174 -11.42 15.44 -5.28
N PRO A 175 -12.20 16.49 -5.61
CA PRO A 175 -12.33 17.69 -4.78
C PRO A 175 -12.96 17.39 -3.40
N MET A 176 -13.58 16.22 -3.23
CA MET A 176 -14.16 15.76 -1.97
C MET A 176 -13.12 15.12 -1.02
N CYS A 177 -11.95 14.72 -1.53
CA CYS A 177 -10.83 14.34 -0.69
C CYS A 177 -10.20 15.64 -0.12
N LYS A 178 -10.93 16.30 0.78
CA LYS A 178 -10.66 17.66 1.28
C LYS A 178 -9.56 17.67 2.33
N SER A 179 -8.36 17.21 1.96
CA SER A 179 -7.13 17.49 2.71
C SER A 179 -6.83 18.99 2.86
N HIS A 180 -7.63 19.87 2.27
CA HIS A 180 -7.69 21.31 2.55
C HIS A 180 -7.79 21.66 4.04
N GLY A 181 -8.33 20.76 4.88
CA GLY A 181 -8.35 20.94 6.33
C GLY A 181 -7.00 20.76 7.01
N PHE A 182 -6.01 20.18 6.32
CA PHE A 182 -4.63 20.07 6.79
C PHE A 182 -3.79 21.24 6.25
N PRO A 183 -2.83 21.76 7.04
CA PRO A 183 -1.99 22.87 6.62
C PRO A 183 -1.36 22.62 5.24
N GLN A 184 -1.43 23.61 4.37
CA GLN A 184 -0.73 23.67 3.07
C GLN A 184 -1.09 22.56 2.06
N ASN A 185 -2.27 21.94 2.15
CA ASN A 185 -2.65 20.80 1.30
C ASN A 185 -1.61 19.66 1.37
N ALA A 186 -1.03 19.46 2.54
CA ALA A 186 0.02 18.46 2.74
C ALA A 186 -0.44 17.08 2.25
N THR A 187 0.42 16.41 1.50
CA THR A 187 0.28 14.99 1.16
C THR A 187 1.41 14.21 1.82
N GLN A 188 1.09 13.08 2.42
CA GLN A 188 2.09 12.17 2.98
C GLN A 188 2.54 11.16 1.92
N ALA A 189 3.79 10.71 2.06
CA ALA A 189 4.40 9.77 1.13
C ALA A 189 3.93 8.32 1.31
N ASP A 190 3.35 7.99 2.47
CA ASP A 190 2.84 6.65 2.77
C ASP A 190 1.44 6.42 2.18
N ALA A 191 0.95 5.18 2.26
CA ALA A 191 -0.34 4.77 1.74
C ALA A 191 -1.32 4.43 2.86
N ILE A 192 -2.59 4.82 2.67
CA ILE A 192 -3.71 4.39 3.52
C ILE A 192 -4.09 2.95 3.14
N ILE A 193 -4.13 2.05 4.12
CA ILE A 193 -4.46 0.66 3.89
C ILE A 193 -5.99 0.47 3.89
N CYS A 194 -6.56 0.18 2.73
CA CYS A 194 -7.99 -0.10 2.59
C CYS A 194 -8.33 -1.49 3.16
N SER A 195 -9.22 -1.53 4.16
CA SER A 195 -9.63 -2.80 4.78
C SER A 195 -10.34 -3.74 3.79
N GLU A 196 -11.13 -3.20 2.87
CA GLU A 196 -11.85 -3.98 1.86
C GLU A 196 -10.89 -4.62 0.85
N CYS A 197 -9.90 -3.87 0.35
CA CYS A 197 -8.86 -4.41 -0.54
C CYS A 197 -8.07 -5.54 0.14
N MET A 198 -7.75 -5.37 1.43
CA MET A 198 -7.03 -6.38 2.20
C MET A 198 -7.88 -7.64 2.42
N LEU A 199 -9.15 -7.50 2.79
CA LEU A 199 -10.07 -8.63 2.91
C LEU A 199 -10.21 -9.39 1.59
N LYS A 200 -10.36 -8.68 0.46
CA LYS A 200 -10.41 -9.31 -0.88
C LYS A 200 -9.13 -10.08 -1.18
N ALA A 201 -7.97 -9.52 -0.82
CA ALA A 201 -6.68 -10.20 -0.99
C ALA A 201 -6.61 -11.50 -0.17
N GLU A 202 -7.00 -11.46 1.10
CA GLU A 202 -7.05 -12.65 1.96
C GLU A 202 -7.98 -13.72 1.40
N MET A 203 -9.18 -13.34 0.94
CA MET A 203 -10.11 -14.28 0.31
C MET A 203 -9.54 -14.94 -0.96
N ILE A 204 -8.70 -14.23 -1.73
CA ILE A 204 -8.05 -14.77 -2.92
C ILE A 204 -6.98 -15.78 -2.53
N GLU A 205 -6.21 -15.50 -1.47
CA GLU A 205 -5.22 -16.43 -0.96
C GLU A 205 -5.92 -17.67 -0.37
N ASP A 206 -6.89 -17.49 0.53
CA ASP A 206 -7.59 -18.60 1.21
C ASP A 206 -8.30 -19.56 0.23
N ARG A 207 -8.90 -19.06 -0.85
CA ARG A 207 -9.59 -19.89 -1.86
C ARG A 207 -8.66 -20.82 -2.65
N ASN A 208 -7.38 -20.49 -2.71
CA ASN A 208 -6.39 -21.21 -3.52
C ASN A 208 -5.38 -21.98 -2.67
N VAL A 209 -5.63 -22.08 -1.36
CA VAL A 209 -4.81 -22.81 -0.40
C VAL A 209 -5.38 -24.23 -0.25
N GLY A 210 -4.75 -25.19 -0.93
CA GLY A 210 -4.49 -26.49 -0.30
C GLY A 210 -3.49 -26.31 0.85
N PRO A 211 -3.33 -27.27 1.78
CA PRO A 211 -2.67 -27.07 3.08
C PRO A 211 -1.35 -26.26 2.95
N LEU A 212 -1.33 -25.09 3.61
CA LEU A 212 -0.30 -24.06 3.51
C LEU A 212 1.11 -24.64 3.67
N LEU A 213 1.89 -24.63 2.59
CA LEU A 213 3.35 -24.65 2.70
C LEU A 213 3.77 -23.31 3.32
N THR A 214 4.43 -23.40 4.46
CA THR A 214 4.99 -22.27 5.21
C THR A 214 5.99 -21.51 4.33
N PHE A 215 5.56 -20.37 3.79
CA PHE A 215 6.48 -19.42 3.18
C PHE A 215 7.16 -18.63 4.29
N ASP A 216 8.48 -18.77 4.39
CA ASP A 216 9.34 -17.91 5.22
C ASP A 216 9.92 -16.80 4.34
N PRO A 217 9.40 -15.56 4.42
CA PRO A 217 9.85 -14.46 3.57
C PRO A 217 11.27 -13.96 3.90
N LEU A 218 11.95 -14.55 4.90
CA LEU A 218 13.30 -14.17 5.32
C LEU A 218 14.41 -15.12 4.84
N GLU A 219 14.10 -16.20 4.12
CA GLU A 219 15.14 -17.13 3.60
C GLU A 219 15.75 -16.71 2.25
N GLY A 220 15.52 -15.47 1.81
CA GLY A 220 16.14 -14.86 0.63
C GLY A 220 17.32 -13.94 1.00
N LYS A 221 18.42 -14.53 1.49
CA LYS A 221 19.72 -13.93 1.89
C LYS A 221 19.80 -13.30 3.28
#